data_AF-A0A967GY36-F1
#
_entry.id   AF-A0A967GY36-F1
#
_cell.length_a   1.000
_cell.length_b   1.000
_cell.length_c   1.000
_cell.angle_alpha   90.00
_cell.angle_beta   90.00
_cell.angle_gamma   90.00
#
_symmetry.space_group_name_H-M   'P 1'
#
loop_
_entity.id
_entity.type
_entity.pdbx_description
1 polymer ?
#
loop_
_entity_poly.entity_id
_entity_poly.type
_entity_poly.pdbx_seq_one_letter_code
_entity_poly.pdbx_strand_id
1 'polypeptide(L)'
;TRMEDGSVLRGVVHDPTSRAMGGVAGHAGLFTTAHDLARYARMLLQGGELEGTRILERETVALMTSVQSPDYITARRGLGFDIDSPYAGPRGRHFP
;
A
#
# COMPACT_ATOMS: atom_id res chain seq x y z
N THR A 1 13.83 5.71 11.44
CA THR A 1 13.92 7.19 11.44
C THR A 1 14.60 7.65 12.70
N ARG A 2 15.62 8.51 12.59
CA ARG A 2 16.33 9.08 13.74
C ARG A 2 15.63 10.38 14.15
N MET A 3 15.37 10.55 15.44
CA MET A 3 14.84 11.79 16.01
C MET A 3 15.96 12.82 16.20
N GLU A 4 15.61 14.09 16.44
CA GLU A 4 16.58 15.18 16.66
C GLU A 4 17.51 14.91 17.85
N ASP A 5 17.02 14.20 18.87
CA ASP A 5 17.79 13.76 20.04
C ASP A 5 18.71 12.55 19.77
N GLY A 6 18.76 12.08 18.51
CA GLY A 6 19.58 10.96 18.08
C GLY A 6 18.98 9.57 18.36
N SER A 7 17.82 9.49 19.00
CA SER A 7 17.11 8.22 19.24
C SER A 7 16.53 7.63 17.96
N VAL A 8 16.34 6.31 17.94
CA VAL A 8 15.71 5.60 16.83
C VAL A 8 14.29 5.22 17.20
N LEU A 9 13.33 5.66 16.39
CA LEU A 9 11.94 5.23 16.54
C LEU A 9 11.82 3.71 16.36
N ARG A 10 11.21 3.03 17.34
CA ARG A 10 10.88 1.60 17.30
C ARG A 10 9.44 1.39 17.72
N GLY A 11 8.63 0.79 16.86
CA GLY A 11 7.19 0.61 17.12
C GLY A 11 6.40 1.91 17.22
N VAL A 12 6.97 3.03 16.75
CA VAL A 12 6.34 4.37 16.78
C VAL A 12 6.32 4.91 15.36
N VAL A 13 5.15 5.37 14.92
CA VAL A 13 4.97 5.92 13.57
C VAL A 13 5.81 7.19 13.37
N HIS A 14 6.49 7.27 12.23
CA HIS A 14 7.35 8.40 11.90
C HIS A 14 6.55 9.61 11.35
N ASP A 15 5.36 9.38 10.82
CA ASP A 15 4.45 10.43 10.34
C ASP A 15 3.93 11.29 11.49
N PRO A 16 4.18 12.61 11.50
CA PRO A 16 3.71 13.50 12.57
C PRO A 16 2.18 13.57 12.68
N THR A 17 1.47 13.54 11.56
CA THR A 17 0.00 13.62 11.53
C THR A 17 -0.63 12.39 12.19
N SER A 18 -0.15 11.20 11.85
CA SER A 18 -0.58 9.95 12.47
C SER A 18 -0.28 9.94 13.98
N ARG A 19 0.87 10.49 14.42
CA ARG A 19 1.14 10.66 15.86
C ARG A 19 0.13 11.55 16.56
N ALA A 20 -0.22 12.69 15.96
CA ALA A 20 -1.24 13.59 16.51
C ALA A 20 -2.63 12.93 16.60
N MET A 21 -2.90 11.92 15.76
CA MET A 21 -4.14 11.13 15.77
C MET A 21 -4.10 9.90 16.69
N GLY A 22 -3.09 9.76 17.56
CA GLY A 22 -2.97 8.61 18.47
C GLY A 22 -2.11 7.46 17.95
N GLY A 23 -1.36 7.68 16.87
CA GLY A 23 -0.30 6.78 16.39
C GLY A 23 -0.70 5.83 15.27
N VAL A 24 -1.99 5.73 14.94
CA VAL A 24 -2.50 4.93 13.82
C VAL A 24 -3.52 5.73 13.03
N ALA A 25 -3.28 5.87 11.72
CA ALA A 25 -4.16 6.54 10.78
C ALA A 25 -4.22 5.75 9.46
N GLY A 26 -5.26 5.98 8.65
CA GLY A 26 -5.47 5.24 7.40
C GLY A 26 -4.31 5.34 6.39
N HIS A 27 -3.51 6.41 6.46
CA HIS A 27 -2.35 6.61 5.58
C HIS A 27 -1.01 6.21 6.21
N ALA A 28 -0.92 6.03 7.53
CA ALA A 28 0.33 5.69 8.23
C ALA A 28 0.10 5.17 9.67
N GLY A 29 0.99 4.29 10.14
CA GLY A 29 1.03 3.83 11.55
C GLY A 29 0.71 2.35 11.74
N LEU A 30 0.36 1.63 10.68
CA LEU A 30 0.27 0.17 10.71
C LEU A 30 1.67 -0.47 10.68
N PHE A 31 1.92 -1.36 11.63
CA PHE A 31 3.09 -2.24 11.65
C PHE A 31 2.63 -3.68 11.44
N THR A 32 3.32 -4.41 10.58
CA THR A 32 2.95 -5.78 10.20
C THR A 32 4.19 -6.60 9.82
N THR A 33 4.01 -7.90 9.62
CA THR A 33 5.10 -8.78 9.19
C THR A 33 5.16 -8.92 7.66
N ALA A 34 6.29 -9.37 7.13
CA ALA A 34 6.39 -9.72 5.72
C ALA A 34 5.41 -10.84 5.33
N HIS A 35 5.13 -11.77 6.24
CA HIS A 35 4.14 -12.82 6.03
C HIS A 35 2.74 -12.23 5.85
N ASP A 36 2.32 -11.34 6.73
CA ASP A 36 0.98 -10.72 6.67
C ASP A 36 0.82 -9.90 5.38
N LEU A 37 1.86 -9.13 5.02
CA LEU A 37 1.86 -8.38 3.78
C LEU A 37 1.75 -9.29 2.54
N ALA A 38 2.43 -10.45 2.56
CA ALA A 38 2.31 -11.44 1.49
C ALA A 38 0.90 -12.07 1.43
N ARG A 39 0.22 -12.27 2.56
CA ARG A 39 -1.18 -12.71 2.59
C ARG A 39 -2.10 -11.66 1.97
N TYR A 40 -1.93 -10.40 2.33
CA TYR A 40 -2.68 -9.28 1.75
C TYR A 40 -2.46 -9.17 0.23
N ALA A 41 -1.21 -9.25 -0.23
CA ALA A 41 -0.90 -9.22 -1.66
C ALA A 41 -1.51 -10.42 -2.40
N ARG A 42 -1.44 -11.64 -1.84
CA ARG A 42 -2.09 -12.83 -2.42
C ARG A 42 -3.60 -12.68 -2.52
N MET A 43 -4.24 -12.08 -1.52
CA MET A 43 -5.68 -11.80 -1.55
C MET A 43 -6.05 -10.93 -2.76
N LEU A 44 -5.30 -9.86 -3.01
CA LEU A 44 -5.51 -8.99 -4.17
C LEU A 44 -5.23 -9.72 -5.49
N LEU A 45 -4.12 -10.47 -5.58
CA LEU A 45 -3.76 -11.26 -6.78
C LEU A 45 -4.79 -12.36 -7.10
N GLN A 46 -5.50 -12.86 -6.09
CA GLN A 46 -6.59 -13.84 -6.22
C GLN A 46 -7.97 -13.17 -6.41
N GLY A 47 -8.01 -11.87 -6.69
CA GLY A 47 -9.25 -11.15 -6.96
C GLY A 47 -10.17 -11.06 -5.74
N GLY A 48 -9.59 -10.79 -4.56
CA GLY A 48 -10.33 -10.52 -3.34
C GLY A 48 -10.53 -11.72 -2.41
N GLU A 49 -9.97 -12.88 -2.75
CA GLU A 49 -10.12 -14.11 -1.98
C GLU A 49 -8.80 -14.54 -1.35
N LEU A 50 -8.85 -15.05 -0.12
CA LEU A 50 -7.71 -15.63 0.56
C LEU A 50 -8.16 -16.90 1.28
N GLU A 51 -7.53 -18.04 0.97
CA GLU A 51 -7.74 -19.32 1.66
C GLU A 51 -9.24 -19.72 1.74
N GLY A 52 -9.95 -19.55 0.62
CA GLY A 52 -11.38 -19.89 0.50
C GLY A 52 -12.34 -18.85 1.10
N THR A 53 -11.82 -17.75 1.66
CA THR A 53 -12.64 -16.65 2.20
C THR A 53 -12.59 -15.44 1.28
N ARG A 54 -13.76 -14.96 0.83
CA ARG A 54 -13.88 -13.72 0.06
C ARG A 54 -13.87 -12.51 0.99
N ILE A 55 -12.84 -11.69 0.87
CA ILE A 55 -12.67 -10.44 1.64
C ILE A 55 -13.17 -9.25 0.81
N LEU A 56 -12.90 -9.24 -0.49
CA LEU A 56 -13.41 -8.24 -1.43
C LEU A 56 -14.08 -8.92 -2.64
N GLU A 57 -15.05 -8.23 -3.23
CA GLU A 57 -15.60 -8.64 -4.53
C GLU A 57 -14.52 -8.55 -5.60
N ARG A 58 -14.58 -9.46 -6.57
CA ARG A 58 -13.58 -9.52 -7.65
C ARG A 58 -13.58 -8.22 -8.47
N GLU A 59 -14.77 -7.69 -8.72
CA GLU A 59 -15.04 -6.47 -9.46
C GLU A 59 -14.48 -5.25 -8.72
N THR A 60 -14.56 -5.25 -7.39
CA THR A 60 -13.96 -4.20 -6.55
C THR A 60 -12.43 -4.21 -6.65
N VAL A 61 -11.81 -5.40 -6.60
CA VAL A 61 -10.35 -5.52 -6.77
C VAL A 61 -9.94 -5.11 -8.18
N ALA A 62 -10.67 -5.51 -9.21
CA ALA A 62 -10.38 -5.07 -10.59
C ALA A 62 -10.47 -3.54 -10.73
N LEU A 63 -11.48 -2.92 -10.11
CA LEU A 63 -11.64 -1.47 -10.13
C LEU A 63 -10.48 -0.77 -9.41
N MET A 64 -10.12 -1.23 -8.20
CA MET A 64 -9.08 -0.56 -7.40
C MET A 64 -7.68 -0.64 -8.03
N THR A 65 -7.39 -1.70 -8.78
CA THR A 65 -6.08 -1.92 -9.43
C THR A 65 -6.03 -1.49 -10.90
N SER A 66 -7.09 -0.87 -11.43
CA SER A 66 -7.10 -0.29 -12.78
C SER A 66 -6.72 1.19 -12.77
N VAL A 67 -6.38 1.77 -13.93
CA VAL A 67 -6.07 3.20 -14.03
C VAL A 67 -7.33 4.02 -13.78
N GLN A 68 -7.28 4.87 -12.77
CA GLN A 68 -8.35 5.80 -12.38
C GLN A 68 -7.95 7.26 -12.57
N SER A 69 -6.70 7.52 -12.98
CA SER A 69 -6.23 8.86 -13.32
C SER A 69 -6.69 9.28 -14.72
N PRO A 70 -7.08 10.55 -14.93
CA PRO A 70 -7.36 11.08 -16.26
C PRO A 70 -6.21 10.89 -17.25
N ASP A 71 -6.52 10.81 -18.54
CA ASP A 71 -5.53 10.47 -19.58
C ASP A 71 -4.41 11.48 -19.77
N TYR A 72 -4.65 12.75 -19.42
CA TYR A 72 -3.64 13.79 -19.47
C TYR A 72 -2.65 13.75 -18.29
N ILE A 73 -2.87 12.89 -17.30
CA ILE A 73 -1.94 12.69 -16.18
C ILE A 73 -1.01 11.53 -16.51
N THR A 74 0.28 11.82 -16.61
CA THR A 74 1.31 10.82 -16.90
C THR A 74 1.53 9.84 -15.76
N ALA A 75 1.45 10.30 -14.51
CA ALA A 75 1.57 9.46 -13.32
C ALA A 75 0.30 8.65 -13.07
N ARG A 76 0.22 7.44 -13.62
CA ARG A 76 -1.00 6.60 -13.52
C ARG A 76 -1.17 6.03 -12.11
N ARG A 77 -2.37 6.18 -11.56
CA ARG A 77 -2.79 5.66 -10.24
C ARG A 77 -4.12 4.90 -10.35
N GLY A 78 -4.28 3.89 -9.50
CA GLY A 78 -5.57 3.28 -9.18
C GLY A 78 -6.16 3.84 -7.88
N LEU A 79 -7.19 3.17 -7.34
CA LEU A 79 -7.75 3.54 -6.02
C LEU A 79 -6.83 3.01 -4.92
N GLY A 80 -5.88 3.83 -4.49
CA GLY A 80 -4.91 3.48 -3.44
C GLY A 80 -3.67 2.74 -3.93
N PHE A 81 -3.53 2.52 -5.24
CA PHE A 81 -2.36 1.86 -5.85
C PHE A 81 -1.58 2.78 -6.77
N ASP A 82 -0.25 2.70 -6.69
CA ASP A 82 0.64 3.21 -7.74
C ASP A 82 0.67 2.22 -8.91
N ILE A 83 0.59 2.73 -10.13
CA ILE A 83 0.64 1.92 -11.36
C ILE A 83 1.84 2.36 -12.20
N ASP A 84 1.94 3.65 -12.50
CA ASP A 84 2.99 4.19 -13.37
C ASP A 84 3.37 5.63 -12.98
N SER A 85 3.70 5.86 -11.71
CA SER A 85 4.31 7.13 -11.30
C SER A 85 5.84 7.12 -11.46
N PRO A 86 6.50 8.31 -11.48
CA PRO A 86 7.97 8.40 -11.43
C PRO A 86 8.61 7.73 -10.20
N TYR A 87 7.83 7.43 -9.16
CA TYR A 87 8.29 6.74 -7.95
C TYR A 87 8.09 5.23 -7.99
N ALA A 88 7.39 4.70 -9.00
CA ALA A 88 7.24 3.26 -9.25
C ALA A 88 8.52 2.69 -9.89
N GLY A 89 9.67 2.93 -9.24
CA GLY A 89 11.02 2.60 -9.70
C GLY A 89 11.41 1.11 -9.68
N PRO A 90 10.94 0.26 -8.74
CA PRO A 90 11.26 -1.17 -8.78
C PRO A 90 10.33 -1.90 -9.76
N ARG A 91 10.47 -1.62 -11.05
CA ARG A 91 9.94 -2.49 -12.12
C ARG A 91 11.03 -3.49 -12.42
N GLY A 92 10.89 -4.69 -11.87
CA GLY A 92 11.84 -5.76 -12.15
C GLY A 92 12.00 -5.91 -13.66
N ARG A 93 13.21 -6.15 -14.16
CA ARG A 93 13.42 -6.47 -15.59
C ARG A 93 12.86 -7.84 -15.99
N HIS A 94 12.43 -8.62 -14.98
CA HIS A 94 12.16 -10.05 -15.10
C HIS A 94 10.69 -10.44 -14.90
N PHE A 95 9.84 -9.54 -14.43
CA PHE A 95 8.41 -9.77 -14.34
C PHE A 95 7.73 -8.76 -15.27
N PRO A 96 6.90 -9.23 -16.23
CA PRO A 96 6.24 -8.37 -17.21
C PRO A 96 5.35 -7.31 -16.56
#